data_AF-A0A7S3T0V2-F1
#
_entry.id   AF-A0A7S3T0V2-F1
#
_cell.length_a   1.000
_cell.length_b   1.000
_cell.length_c   1.000
_cell.angle_alpha   90.00
_cell.angle_beta   90.00
_cell.angle_gamma   90.00
#
_symmetry.space_group_name_H-M   'P 1'
#
loop_
_entity.id
_entity.type
_entity.pdbx_description
1 polymer ?
#
loop_
_entity_poly.entity_id
_entity_poly.type
_entity_poly.pdbx_seq_one_letter_code
_entity_poly.pdbx_strand_id
1 'polypeptide(L)'
;LIEVGFSHLGPRMTMARTIKLYKVPETPQLDGMRKMEPKDVPRVAELVSGYLKKFPLHPEFSPDEVGHWMLPREGVVYSYVRENSAGEVTDVCSFYSLPSTILGHDKHNLLKAAYSYWNVATTVPLHELMFDALILAKQHDFDVFNALNVMENDQFLKELKFGIGDGFLQYYLYNWKCPKIEPCGIGLVLL
;
A
#
# COMPACT_ATOMS: atom_id res chain seq x y z
N LEU A 1 12.81 -0.33 13.81
CA LEU A 1 13.59 -0.73 12.61
C LEU A 1 15.09 -0.78 12.84
N ILE A 2 15.77 0.33 13.16
CA ILE A 2 17.25 0.34 13.32
C ILE A 2 17.74 -0.55 14.47
N GLU A 3 17.07 -0.51 15.63
CA GLU A 3 17.46 -1.32 16.80
C GLU A 3 17.43 -2.83 16.51
N VAL A 4 16.51 -3.29 15.67
CA VAL A 4 16.30 -4.71 15.35
C VAL A 4 17.02 -5.14 14.06
N GLY A 5 17.87 -4.27 13.50
CA GLY A 5 18.67 -4.57 12.30
C GLY A 5 17.89 -4.61 10.97
N PHE A 6 16.58 -4.33 10.97
CA PHE A 6 15.76 -4.32 9.75
C PHE A 6 16.15 -3.19 8.78
N SER A 7 16.65 -2.07 9.31
CA SER A 7 17.17 -0.96 8.50
C SER A 7 18.43 -0.39 9.15
N HIS A 8 19.24 0.32 8.36
CA HIS A 8 20.47 0.92 8.84
C HIS A 8 20.45 2.44 8.72
N LEU A 9 21.23 3.12 9.56
CA LEU A 9 21.47 4.55 9.40
C LEU A 9 22.27 4.78 8.13
N GLY A 10 21.81 5.71 7.30
CA GLY A 10 22.58 6.17 6.16
C GLY A 10 23.89 6.85 6.59
N PRO A 11 24.87 7.00 5.67
CA PRO A 11 26.11 7.70 5.96
C PRO A 11 25.85 9.10 6.53
N ARG A 12 26.49 9.45 7.65
CA ARG A 12 26.37 10.75 8.33
C ARG A 12 24.97 11.07 8.88
N MET A 13 24.07 10.09 8.97
CA MET A 13 22.76 10.23 9.63
C MET A 13 22.86 9.91 11.13
N THR A 14 22.10 10.64 11.94
CA THR A 14 21.87 10.32 13.35
C THR A 14 20.45 9.78 13.53
N MET A 15 20.17 9.12 14.65
CA MET A 15 18.80 8.68 14.99
C MET A 15 17.80 9.84 14.94
N ALA A 16 18.12 10.98 15.56
CA ALA A 16 17.24 12.15 15.57
C ALA A 16 16.97 12.71 14.16
N ARG A 17 17.99 12.78 13.30
CA ARG A 17 17.83 13.21 11.90
C ARG A 17 16.96 12.24 11.10
N THR A 18 17.15 10.95 11.32
CA THR A 18 16.38 9.89 10.65
C THR A 18 14.91 9.93 11.05
N ILE A 19 14.62 10.06 12.36
CA ILE A 19 13.26 10.24 12.87
C ILE A 19 12.61 11.47 12.25
N LYS A 20 13.32 12.60 12.19
CA LYS A 20 12.80 13.84 11.58
C LYS A 20 12.54 13.68 10.08
N LEU A 21 13.39 12.95 9.35
CA LEU A 21 13.28 12.75 7.91
C LEU A 21 12.05 11.90 7.53
N TYR A 22 11.76 10.86 8.32
CA TYR A 22 10.65 9.93 8.08
C TYR A 22 9.38 10.25 8.90
N LYS A 23 9.36 11.39 9.60
CA LYS A 23 8.17 11.83 10.32
C LYS A 23 7.05 12.13 9.32
N VAL A 24 5.87 11.58 9.60
CA VAL A 24 4.61 11.90 8.93
C VAL A 24 3.71 12.72 9.85
N PRO A 25 2.73 13.48 9.32
CA PRO A 25 1.69 14.14 10.10
C PRO A 25 0.85 13.17 10.93
N GLU A 26 0.05 13.71 11.85
CA GLU A 26 -0.86 12.93 12.70
C GLU A 26 -2.22 12.67 12.06
N THR A 27 -2.61 13.45 11.05
CA THR A 27 -3.90 13.35 10.35
C THR A 27 -3.71 13.30 8.84
N PRO A 28 -4.58 12.62 8.07
CA PRO A 28 -4.58 12.69 6.62
C PRO A 28 -4.64 14.15 6.12
N GLN A 29 -4.04 14.41 4.95
CA GLN A 29 -3.93 15.73 4.33
C GLN A 29 -5.01 15.97 3.28
N LEU A 30 -5.55 14.90 2.67
CA LEU A 30 -6.65 14.98 1.73
C LEU A 30 -7.99 15.08 2.46
N ASP A 31 -8.81 16.02 2.02
CA ASP A 31 -10.20 16.12 2.46
C ASP A 31 -11.01 14.90 1.99
N GLY A 32 -11.96 14.46 2.82
CA GLY A 32 -12.90 13.39 2.49
C GLY A 32 -12.36 11.97 2.68
N MET A 33 -11.15 11.81 3.24
CA MET A 33 -10.60 10.50 3.59
C MET A 33 -11.39 9.85 4.74
N ARG A 34 -11.92 8.66 4.50
CA ARG A 34 -12.58 7.83 5.53
C ARG A 34 -12.39 6.35 5.28
N LYS A 35 -12.68 5.51 6.28
CA LYS A 35 -12.68 4.05 6.12
C LYS A 35 -13.71 3.63 5.08
N MET A 36 -13.37 2.63 4.28
CA MET A 36 -14.30 1.98 3.34
C MET A 36 -15.40 1.24 4.10
N GLU A 37 -16.64 1.38 3.63
CA GLU A 37 -17.84 0.74 4.16
C GLU A 37 -18.47 -0.22 3.14
N PRO A 38 -19.33 -1.18 3.56
CA PRO A 38 -20.01 -2.10 2.63
C PRO A 38 -20.78 -1.41 1.50
N LYS A 39 -21.34 -0.22 1.75
CA LYS A 39 -22.06 0.58 0.74
C LYS A 39 -21.16 1.07 -0.40
N ASP A 40 -19.85 1.16 -0.17
CA ASP A 40 -18.88 1.67 -1.14
C ASP A 40 -18.41 0.61 -2.13
N VAL A 41 -18.63 -0.68 -1.80
CA VAL A 41 -18.15 -1.83 -2.59
C VAL A 41 -18.47 -1.71 -4.08
N PRO A 42 -19.70 -1.37 -4.51
CA PRO A 42 -20.00 -1.24 -5.94
C PRO A 42 -19.11 -0.19 -6.64
N ARG A 43 -18.90 0.97 -6.00
CA ARG A 43 -18.10 2.05 -6.56
C ARG A 43 -16.61 1.74 -6.54
N VAL A 44 -16.11 1.15 -5.45
CA VAL A 44 -14.71 0.71 -5.36
C VAL A 44 -14.43 -0.39 -6.39
N ALA A 45 -15.37 -1.31 -6.60
CA ALA A 45 -15.23 -2.37 -7.59
C ALA A 45 -15.13 -1.82 -9.02
N GLU A 46 -15.92 -0.79 -9.35
CA GLU A 46 -15.81 -0.08 -10.63
C GLU A 46 -14.44 0.58 -10.80
N LEU A 47 -13.98 1.32 -9.78
CA LEU A 47 -12.69 2.02 -9.78
C LEU A 47 -11.51 1.04 -9.94
N VAL A 48 -11.47 0.01 -9.10
CA VAL A 48 -10.37 -0.98 -9.08
C VAL A 48 -10.38 -1.81 -10.35
N SER A 49 -11.53 -2.34 -10.78
CA SER A 49 -11.60 -3.14 -12.00
C SER A 49 -11.29 -2.31 -13.25
N GLY A 50 -11.75 -1.06 -13.30
CA GLY A 50 -11.41 -0.13 -14.40
C GLY A 50 -9.92 0.22 -14.43
N TYR A 51 -9.32 0.42 -13.26
CA TYR A 51 -7.88 0.65 -13.12
C TYR A 51 -7.05 -0.55 -13.57
N LEU A 52 -7.41 -1.75 -13.11
CA LEU A 52 -6.65 -2.97 -13.34
C LEU A 52 -6.59 -3.38 -14.82
N LYS A 53 -7.64 -3.05 -15.59
CA LYS A 53 -7.69 -3.28 -17.05
C LYS A 53 -6.60 -2.57 -17.85
N LYS A 54 -5.89 -1.61 -17.26
CA LYS A 54 -4.72 -0.97 -17.89
C LYS A 54 -3.52 -1.91 -17.99
N PHE A 55 -3.45 -2.96 -17.17
CA PHE A 55 -2.28 -3.82 -17.04
C PHE A 55 -2.47 -5.15 -17.77
N PRO A 56 -1.47 -5.66 -18.51
CA PRO A 56 -1.61 -6.92 -19.26
C PRO A 56 -1.82 -8.16 -18.36
N LEU A 57 -1.29 -8.19 -17.14
CA LEU A 57 -1.58 -9.24 -16.16
C LEU A 57 -2.34 -8.66 -14.97
N HIS A 58 -3.63 -8.95 -14.87
CA HIS A 58 -4.47 -8.46 -13.78
C HIS A 58 -5.57 -9.49 -13.44
N PRO A 59 -6.07 -9.47 -12.19
CA PRO A 59 -7.30 -10.18 -11.84
C PRO A 59 -8.54 -9.42 -12.36
N GLU A 60 -9.55 -10.17 -12.80
CA GLU A 60 -10.91 -9.67 -13.04
C GLU A 60 -11.74 -10.00 -11.80
N PHE A 61 -12.27 -8.98 -11.12
CA PHE A 61 -13.04 -9.16 -9.89
C PHE A 61 -14.53 -8.87 -10.09
N SER A 62 -15.34 -9.70 -9.48
CA SER A 62 -16.72 -9.36 -9.13
C SER A 62 -16.77 -8.37 -7.97
N PRO A 63 -17.87 -7.61 -7.80
CA PRO A 63 -18.06 -6.76 -6.62
C PRO A 63 -17.92 -7.51 -5.29
N ASP A 64 -18.37 -8.76 -5.23
CA ASP A 64 -18.27 -9.60 -4.04
C ASP A 64 -16.80 -9.94 -3.71
N GLU A 65 -15.97 -10.20 -4.73
CA GLU A 65 -14.53 -10.42 -4.53
C GLU A 65 -13.82 -9.14 -4.09
N VAL A 66 -14.17 -7.98 -4.65
CA VAL A 66 -13.64 -6.68 -4.17
C VAL A 66 -14.04 -6.46 -2.71
N GLY A 67 -15.29 -6.76 -2.35
CA GLY A 67 -15.74 -6.72 -0.96
C GLY A 67 -14.95 -7.70 -0.08
N HIS A 68 -14.68 -8.91 -0.55
CA HIS A 68 -13.89 -9.90 0.18
C HIS A 68 -12.45 -9.44 0.43
N TRP A 69 -11.80 -8.86 -0.56
CA TRP A 69 -10.39 -8.49 -0.48
C TRP A 69 -10.14 -7.12 0.15
N MET A 70 -11.08 -6.17 0.01
CA MET A 70 -10.85 -4.78 0.37
C MET A 70 -11.72 -4.26 1.52
N LEU A 71 -12.79 -4.92 1.94
CA LEU A 71 -13.52 -4.43 3.12
C LEU A 71 -12.61 -4.49 4.37
N PRO A 72 -12.47 -3.38 5.12
CA PRO A 72 -11.54 -3.33 6.24
C PRO A 72 -11.80 -4.42 7.28
N ARG A 73 -10.73 -5.12 7.67
CA ARG A 73 -10.72 -6.12 8.74
C ARG A 73 -9.51 -5.82 9.62
N GLU A 74 -9.77 -5.44 10.88
CA GLU A 74 -8.73 -5.06 11.82
C GLU A 74 -7.66 -6.15 11.94
N GLY A 75 -6.39 -5.77 11.83
CA GLY A 75 -5.25 -6.69 11.86
C GLY A 75 -5.03 -7.50 10.58
N VAL A 76 -5.84 -7.30 9.53
CA VAL A 76 -5.73 -8.04 8.26
C VAL A 76 -5.61 -7.09 7.08
N VAL A 77 -6.63 -6.29 6.80
CA VAL A 77 -6.66 -5.36 5.65
C VAL A 77 -7.28 -4.04 6.06
N TYR A 78 -6.69 -2.96 5.58
CA TYR A 78 -7.08 -1.58 5.84
C TYR A 78 -7.34 -0.91 4.51
N SER A 79 -8.55 -0.38 4.33
CA SER A 79 -8.94 0.29 3.10
C SER A 79 -9.67 1.58 3.42
N TYR A 80 -9.33 2.63 2.67
CA TYR A 80 -9.86 3.96 2.83
C TYR A 80 -10.29 4.48 1.48
N VAL A 81 -11.39 5.22 1.49
CA VAL A 81 -11.94 5.89 0.32
C VAL A 81 -11.89 7.39 0.54
N ARG A 82 -11.74 8.12 -0.56
CA ARG A 82 -11.91 9.57 -0.58
C ARG A 82 -13.25 9.91 -1.21
N GLU A 83 -14.05 10.68 -0.49
CA GLU A 83 -15.29 11.26 -1.02
C GLU A 83 -15.07 12.70 -1.52
N ASN A 84 -15.73 13.03 -2.62
CA ASN A 84 -15.88 14.41 -3.05
C ASN A 84 -16.94 15.16 -2.21
N SER A 85 -17.14 16.45 -2.48
CA SER A 85 -18.15 17.27 -1.77
C SER A 85 -19.60 16.83 -2.00
N ALA A 86 -19.87 15.99 -3.01
CA ALA A 86 -21.18 15.39 -3.27
C ALA A 86 -21.37 14.04 -2.54
N GLY A 87 -20.37 13.55 -1.82
CA GLY A 87 -20.41 12.26 -1.13
C GLY A 87 -20.13 11.05 -2.02
N GLU A 88 -19.56 11.26 -3.22
CA GLU A 88 -19.20 10.17 -4.12
C GLU A 88 -17.76 9.73 -3.90
N VAL A 89 -17.53 8.42 -3.85
CA VAL A 89 -16.18 7.85 -3.76
C VAL A 89 -15.45 8.02 -5.10
N THR A 90 -14.32 8.74 -5.06
CA THR A 90 -13.50 9.06 -6.23
C THR A 90 -12.15 8.36 -6.23
N ASP A 91 -11.58 8.12 -5.05
CA ASP A 91 -10.25 7.54 -4.89
C ASP A 91 -10.29 6.47 -3.79
N VAL A 92 -9.41 5.47 -3.87
CA VAL A 92 -9.30 4.39 -2.88
C VAL A 92 -7.84 4.02 -2.66
N CYS A 93 -7.42 3.82 -1.41
CA CYS A 93 -6.14 3.24 -1.07
C CYS A 93 -6.32 2.09 -0.08
N SER A 94 -5.43 1.09 -0.17
CA SER A 94 -5.50 -0.07 0.70
C SER A 94 -4.13 -0.69 0.98
N PHE A 95 -4.01 -1.32 2.15
CA PHE A 95 -2.83 -2.06 2.57
C PHE A 95 -3.24 -3.20 3.52
N TYR A 96 -2.47 -4.28 3.52
CA TYR A 96 -2.68 -5.42 4.41
C TYR A 96 -1.58 -5.54 5.46
N SER A 97 -1.92 -6.14 6.60
CA SER A 97 -0.99 -6.42 7.68
C SER A 97 -0.34 -7.77 7.47
N LEU A 98 1.00 -7.80 7.47
CA LEU A 98 1.76 -9.04 7.49
C LEU A 98 2.89 -8.90 8.50
N PRO A 99 2.62 -9.18 9.79
CA PRO A 99 3.60 -9.02 10.83
C PRO A 99 4.66 -10.13 10.78
N SER A 100 5.92 -9.77 11.02
CA SER A 100 7.06 -10.68 11.02
C SER A 100 7.59 -10.87 12.44
N THR A 101 7.91 -12.11 12.81
CA THR A 101 8.54 -12.39 14.11
C THR A 101 10.00 -11.91 14.08
N ILE A 102 10.42 -11.19 15.12
CA ILE A 102 11.81 -10.77 15.31
C ILE A 102 12.52 -11.85 16.12
N LEU A 103 13.53 -12.49 15.52
CA LEU A 103 14.28 -13.57 16.14
C LEU A 103 15.41 -13.01 17.02
N GLY A 104 15.50 -13.49 18.26
CA GLY A 104 16.67 -13.25 19.13
C GLY A 104 16.85 -11.81 19.60
N HIS A 105 15.76 -11.07 19.86
CA HIS A 105 15.82 -9.69 20.36
C HIS A 105 15.03 -9.52 21.67
N ASP A 106 15.69 -9.06 22.74
CA ASP A 106 15.13 -9.07 24.10
C ASP A 106 13.93 -8.12 24.30
N LYS A 107 13.87 -7.02 23.53
CA LYS A 107 12.84 -5.97 23.70
C LYS A 107 11.69 -6.01 22.68
N HIS A 108 11.93 -6.62 21.52
CA HIS A 108 11.05 -6.51 20.36
C HIS A 108 10.87 -7.89 19.77
N ASN A 109 9.64 -8.38 19.71
CA ASN A 109 9.31 -9.73 19.23
C ASN A 109 8.56 -9.73 17.90
N LEU A 110 8.01 -8.58 17.49
CA LEU A 110 7.14 -8.45 16.33
C LEU A 110 7.50 -7.18 15.56
N LEU A 111 7.60 -7.30 14.25
CA LEU A 111 7.65 -6.19 13.31
C LEU A 111 6.29 -6.10 12.62
N LYS A 112 5.54 -5.02 12.86
CA LYS A 112 4.26 -4.77 12.18
C LYS A 112 4.52 -4.12 10.83
N ALA A 113 4.50 -4.91 9.76
CA ALA A 113 4.67 -4.42 8.41
C ALA A 113 3.31 -4.28 7.70
N ALA A 114 3.07 -3.11 7.12
CA ALA A 114 1.99 -2.87 6.17
C ALA A 114 2.51 -3.13 4.76
N TYR A 115 1.70 -3.74 3.90
CA TYR A 115 2.02 -3.95 2.50
C TYR A 115 0.97 -3.27 1.63
N SER A 116 1.40 -2.37 0.76
CA SER A 116 0.57 -1.70 -0.23
C SER A 116 -0.19 -2.73 -1.07
N TYR A 117 -1.48 -2.51 -1.23
CA TYR A 117 -2.35 -3.38 -2.02
C TYR A 117 -2.81 -2.64 -3.27
N TRP A 118 -4.12 -2.57 -3.57
CA TRP A 118 -4.61 -1.77 -4.70
C TRP A 118 -4.93 -0.33 -4.28
N ASN A 119 -4.45 0.61 -5.10
CA ASN A 119 -4.64 2.04 -4.89
C ASN A 119 -5.05 2.68 -6.22
N VAL A 120 -6.14 3.43 -6.21
CA VAL A 120 -6.69 4.09 -7.40
C VAL A 120 -6.93 5.55 -7.06
N ALA A 121 -6.17 6.43 -7.71
CA ALA A 121 -6.35 7.87 -7.65
C ALA A 121 -6.93 8.35 -9.00
N THR A 122 -8.07 9.03 -8.98
CA THR A 122 -8.73 9.59 -10.16
C THR A 122 -8.87 11.11 -10.10
N THR A 123 -8.92 11.70 -8.90
CA THR A 123 -9.10 13.14 -8.73
C THR A 123 -7.94 13.84 -8.02
N VAL A 124 -7.01 13.07 -7.46
CA VAL A 124 -5.79 13.57 -6.81
C VAL A 124 -4.55 12.88 -7.40
N PRO A 125 -3.35 13.47 -7.29
CA PRO A 125 -2.11 12.77 -7.62
C PRO A 125 -1.93 11.50 -6.76
N LEU A 126 -1.44 10.42 -7.38
CA LEU A 126 -1.23 9.15 -6.67
C LEU A 126 -0.29 9.30 -5.46
N HIS A 127 0.72 10.16 -5.54
CA HIS A 127 1.66 10.40 -4.43
C HIS A 127 0.96 11.03 -3.20
N GLU A 128 -0.05 11.88 -3.38
CA GLU A 128 -0.80 12.48 -2.27
C GLU A 128 -1.69 11.43 -1.59
N LEU A 129 -2.39 10.60 -2.39
CA LEU A 129 -3.20 9.50 -1.86
C LEU A 129 -2.34 8.50 -1.07
N MET A 130 -1.16 8.17 -1.59
CA MET A 130 -0.23 7.27 -0.92
C MET A 130 0.45 7.91 0.30
N PHE A 131 0.64 9.22 0.31
CA PHE A 131 1.12 9.92 1.50
C PHE A 131 0.14 9.80 2.65
N ASP A 132 -1.16 9.94 2.37
CA ASP A 132 -2.21 9.70 3.37
C ASP A 132 -2.28 8.24 3.80
N ALA A 133 -2.04 7.28 2.90
CA ALA A 133 -1.93 5.87 3.27
C ALA A 133 -0.78 5.61 4.28
N LEU A 134 0.36 6.30 4.14
CA LEU A 134 1.47 6.23 5.11
C LEU A 134 1.07 6.82 6.48
N ILE A 135 0.33 7.93 6.49
CA ILE A 135 -0.19 8.53 7.73
C ILE A 135 -1.16 7.57 8.42
N LEU A 136 -2.10 6.99 7.68
CA LEU A 136 -3.09 6.04 8.19
C LEU A 136 -2.44 4.76 8.71
N ALA A 137 -1.44 4.22 8.01
CA ALA A 137 -0.65 3.10 8.53
C ALA A 137 0.10 3.49 9.81
N LYS A 138 0.64 4.71 9.90
CA LYS A 138 1.29 5.16 11.12
C LYS A 138 0.34 5.29 12.30
N GLN A 139 -0.90 5.74 12.08
CA GLN A 139 -1.96 5.80 13.09
C GLN A 139 -2.35 4.41 13.63
N HIS A 140 -2.16 3.36 12.81
CA HIS A 140 -2.37 1.96 13.20
C HIS A 140 -1.10 1.28 13.75
N ASP A 141 -0.10 2.08 14.15
CA ASP A 141 1.16 1.62 14.74
C ASP A 141 1.96 0.64 13.87
N PHE A 142 1.86 0.77 12.55
CA PHE A 142 2.77 0.05 11.65
C PHE A 142 4.20 0.63 11.75
N ASP A 143 5.17 -0.28 11.75
CA ASP A 143 6.59 0.05 11.87
C ASP A 143 7.21 0.41 10.52
N VAL A 144 6.70 -0.19 9.45
CA VAL A 144 7.17 -0.03 8.06
C VAL A 144 6.02 -0.22 7.08
N PHE A 145 6.10 0.48 5.95
CA PHE A 145 5.18 0.34 4.83
C PHE A 145 5.95 -0.13 3.60
N ASN A 146 5.62 -1.32 3.12
CA ASN A 146 6.24 -1.98 1.97
C ASN A 146 5.37 -1.78 0.73
N ALA A 147 6.00 -1.63 -0.42
CA ALA A 147 5.31 -1.57 -1.70
C ALA A 147 6.17 -2.24 -2.78
N LEU A 148 5.52 -2.93 -3.71
CA LEU A 148 6.16 -3.46 -4.91
C LEU A 148 6.24 -2.38 -5.99
N ASN A 149 7.19 -2.50 -6.92
CA ASN A 149 7.29 -1.64 -8.11
C ASN A 149 6.36 -2.09 -9.26
N VAL A 150 5.17 -2.58 -8.90
CA VAL A 150 4.13 -3.00 -9.85
C VAL A 150 3.13 -1.87 -10.10
N MET A 151 2.29 -2.02 -11.12
CA MET A 151 1.31 -0.99 -11.52
C MET A 151 1.98 0.37 -11.75
N GLU A 152 1.44 1.44 -11.18
CA GLU A 152 1.98 2.79 -11.27
C GLU A 152 2.75 3.21 -9.99
N ASN A 153 3.14 2.26 -9.14
CA ASN A 153 3.72 2.57 -7.84
C ASN A 153 5.03 3.39 -7.93
N ASP A 154 5.81 3.20 -8.98
CA ASP A 154 7.04 3.97 -9.25
C ASP A 154 6.83 5.49 -9.23
N GLN A 155 5.59 5.96 -9.49
CA GLN A 155 5.25 7.39 -9.46
C GLN A 155 5.41 8.02 -8.07
N PHE A 156 5.28 7.25 -6.98
CA PHE A 156 5.36 7.78 -5.61
C PHE A 156 6.56 7.28 -4.80
N LEU A 157 7.18 6.15 -5.17
CA LEU A 157 8.21 5.50 -4.34
C LEU A 157 9.35 6.45 -3.97
N LYS A 158 9.94 7.12 -4.96
CA LYS A 158 11.08 8.02 -4.73
C LYS A 158 10.69 9.24 -3.91
N GLU A 159 9.55 9.85 -4.23
CA GLU A 159 9.06 11.07 -3.59
C GLU A 159 8.69 10.84 -2.13
N LEU A 160 8.05 9.70 -1.85
CA LEU A 160 7.68 9.28 -0.50
C LEU A 160 8.80 8.53 0.24
N LYS A 161 10.04 8.62 -0.26
CA LYS A 161 11.27 8.13 0.40
C LYS A 161 11.29 6.62 0.63
N PHE A 162 10.62 5.84 -0.22
CA PHE A 162 10.78 4.39 -0.22
C PHE A 162 12.21 4.03 -0.59
N GLY A 163 12.79 3.10 0.17
CA GLY A 163 14.09 2.48 -0.12
C GLY A 163 13.89 1.17 -0.85
N ILE A 164 14.79 0.85 -1.79
CA ILE A 164 14.82 -0.45 -2.44
C ILE A 164 15.28 -1.49 -1.42
N GLY A 165 14.51 -2.56 -1.26
CA GLY A 165 14.88 -3.72 -0.43
C GLY A 165 15.94 -4.60 -1.10
N ASP A 166 16.35 -5.66 -0.41
CA ASP A 166 17.31 -6.66 -0.91
C ASP A 166 16.63 -7.86 -1.61
N GLY A 167 15.32 -8.01 -1.44
CA GLY A 167 14.51 -9.07 -2.04
C GLY A 167 13.84 -8.68 -3.36
N PHE A 168 13.59 -9.69 -4.20
CA PHE A 168 12.79 -9.57 -5.41
C PHE A 168 11.61 -10.54 -5.36
N LEU A 169 10.42 -10.06 -5.74
CA LEU A 169 9.27 -10.91 -5.99
C LEU A 169 9.19 -11.22 -7.49
N GLN A 170 9.08 -12.51 -7.83
CA GLN A 170 9.05 -12.99 -9.21
C GLN A 170 7.69 -13.64 -9.50
N TYR A 171 7.08 -13.29 -10.63
CA TYR A 171 5.79 -13.82 -11.06
C TYR A 171 5.99 -14.97 -12.07
N TYR A 172 5.33 -16.10 -11.81
CA TYR A 172 5.37 -17.27 -12.67
C TYR A 172 3.95 -17.69 -13.05
N LEU A 173 3.75 -18.05 -14.31
CA LEU A 173 2.50 -18.63 -14.80
C LEU A 173 2.70 -20.11 -15.12
N TYR A 174 1.83 -20.96 -14.58
CA TYR A 174 1.86 -22.39 -14.87
C TYR A 174 1.06 -22.69 -16.14
N ASN A 175 1.63 -23.49 -17.05
CA ASN A 175 1.00 -23.90 -18.31
C ASN A 175 0.48 -22.74 -19.17
N TRP A 176 1.16 -21.59 -19.14
CA TRP A 176 0.80 -20.41 -19.93
C TRP A 176 2.05 -19.76 -20.53
N LYS A 177 2.01 -19.48 -21.85
CA LYS A 177 3.10 -18.80 -22.55
C LYS A 177 2.73 -17.34 -22.76
N CYS A 178 3.61 -16.42 -22.36
CA CYS A 178 3.43 -14.98 -22.54
C CYS A 178 4.76 -14.29 -22.90
N PRO A 179 4.73 -13.08 -23.48
CA PRO A 179 5.92 -12.24 -23.55
C PRO A 179 6.38 -11.83 -22.14
N LYS A 180 7.60 -11.29 -22.04
CA LYS A 180 8.06 -10.65 -20.81
C LYS A 180 7.15 -9.44 -20.51
N ILE A 181 6.68 -9.35 -19.27
CA ILE A 181 5.90 -8.23 -18.77
C ILE A 181 6.81 -7.48 -17.78
N GLU A 182 7.01 -6.19 -18.00
CA GLU A 182 7.74 -5.35 -17.03
C GLU A 182 6.89 -5.16 -15.76
N PRO A 183 7.49 -4.90 -14.58
CA PRO A 183 6.75 -4.79 -13.32
C PRO A 183 5.54 -3.85 -13.37
N CYS A 184 5.66 -2.71 -14.07
CA CYS A 184 4.56 -1.76 -14.25
C CYS A 184 3.36 -2.30 -15.06
N GLY A 185 3.51 -3.43 -15.75
CA GLY A 185 2.44 -4.16 -16.44
C GLY A 185 1.77 -5.25 -15.58
N ILE A 186 2.13 -5.36 -14.30
CA ILE A 186 1.53 -6.31 -13.36
C ILE A 186 0.51 -5.57 -12.50
N GLY A 187 -0.77 -5.92 -12.63
CA GLY A 187 -1.90 -5.45 -11.80
C GLY A 187 -2.26 -6.40 -10.65
N LEU A 188 -1.48 -7.47 -10.47
CA LEU A 188 -1.71 -8.47 -9.43
C LEU A 188 -0.80 -8.20 -8.24
N VAL A 189 -1.37 -8.21 -7.03
CA VAL A 189 -0.62 -8.27 -5.77
C VAL A 189 -0.88 -9.63 -5.13
N LEU A 190 0.18 -10.40 -4.91
CA LEU A 190 0.11 -11.71 -4.24
C LEU A 190 0.24 -11.50 -2.72
N LEU A 191 -0.57 -12.26 -1.97
CA LEU A 191 -0.50 -12.40 -0.50
C LEU A 191 0.36 -13.59 -0.11
#